data_AF-A0AAV0SR05-F1
#
_entry.id   AF-A0AAV0SR05-F1
#
_cell.length_a   1.000
_cell.length_b   1.000
_cell.length_c   1.000
_cell.angle_alpha   90.00
_cell.angle_beta   90.00
_cell.angle_gamma   90.00
#
_symmetry.space_group_name_H-M   'P 1'
#
loop_
_entity.id
_entity.type
_entity.pdbx_description
1 polymer ?
#
loop_
_entity_poly.entity_id
_entity_poly.type
_entity_poly.pdbx_seq_one_letter_code
_entity_poly.pdbx_strand_id
1 'polypeptide(L)'
;MECNCKIKHEKERQDKEALNLTEQQRQEVQIYAMVNKSVASTTSSVQSSFHRRHLPQNCIAFSSPEGRKLFTEAINSSNNYMQIYFPLAEQFITQAEPAFCGLATLTMCLNALQIDPGRLWKGPWRWFSEELFDCCTSLTVAKERGISMSEFICLARCYGVLMEEYRATSDFSLEQFRDLVKRTCATSSEIVVLNYSRQVLGQTGDGHFSPIGGYHAERDMVLLMDVARFKYPPHWVKLSHVFNAIQRVDPSIDLPRGLVILKEGAHAAGCASNVRQLIHYDKQLEVPVVPAPQQCCCSLSAIATHRMADPPL
;
A
#
# COMPACT_ATOMS: atom_id res chain seq x y z
N MET A 1 -55.59 -80.25 -0.24
CA MET A 1 -54.19 -80.42 0.21
C MET A 1 -53.30 -80.12 -0.98
N GLU A 2 -52.68 -78.94 -1.02
CA GLU A 2 -51.73 -78.61 -2.08
C GLU A 2 -50.37 -79.27 -1.81
N CYS A 3 -49.71 -79.74 -2.87
CA CYS A 3 -48.44 -80.47 -2.78
C CYS A 3 -47.31 -79.56 -2.32
N ASN A 4 -46.54 -79.99 -1.31
CA ASN A 4 -45.42 -79.26 -0.70
C ASN A 4 -44.38 -78.73 -1.72
N CYS A 5 -44.24 -79.37 -2.89
CA CYS A 5 -43.34 -78.91 -3.95
C CYS A 5 -43.81 -77.61 -4.63
N LYS A 6 -45.13 -77.37 -4.74
CA LYS A 6 -45.67 -76.12 -5.32
C LYS A 6 -45.43 -74.92 -4.41
N ILE A 7 -45.62 -75.11 -3.11
CA ILE A 7 -45.38 -74.07 -2.09
C ILE A 7 -43.90 -73.66 -2.06
N LYS A 8 -42.98 -74.62 -2.22
CA LYS A 8 -41.54 -74.33 -2.27
C LYS A 8 -41.15 -73.52 -3.50
N HIS A 9 -41.66 -73.86 -4.69
CA HIS A 9 -41.39 -73.12 -5.91
C HIS A 9 -42.00 -71.71 -5.92
N GLU A 10 -43.20 -71.55 -5.34
CA GLU A 10 -43.85 -70.24 -5.17
C GLU A 10 -42.99 -69.32 -4.27
N LYS A 11 -42.49 -69.87 -3.15
CA LYS A 11 -41.62 -69.15 -2.23
C LYS A 11 -40.28 -68.76 -2.87
N GLU A 12 -39.64 -69.68 -3.59
CA GLU A 12 -38.39 -69.38 -4.31
C GLU A 12 -38.57 -68.31 -5.39
N ARG A 13 -39.76 -68.22 -6.02
CA ARG A 13 -40.09 -67.16 -6.98
C ARG A 13 -40.29 -65.81 -6.28
N GLN A 14 -41.03 -65.79 -5.17
CA GLN A 14 -41.24 -64.58 -4.37
C GLN A 14 -39.92 -64.05 -3.77
N ASP A 15 -39.03 -64.94 -3.31
CA ASP A 15 -37.73 -64.55 -2.78
C ASP A 15 -36.82 -63.93 -3.87
N LYS A 16 -36.87 -64.46 -5.11
CA LYS A 16 -36.16 -63.87 -6.26
C LYS A 16 -36.73 -62.52 -6.68
N GLU A 17 -38.05 -62.36 -6.66
CA GLU A 17 -38.70 -61.07 -6.96
C GLU A 17 -38.35 -60.02 -5.89
N ALA A 18 -38.32 -60.40 -4.62
CA ALA A 18 -37.91 -59.52 -3.52
C ALA A 18 -36.43 -59.10 -3.63
N LEU A 19 -35.54 -60.02 -4.00
CA LEU A 19 -34.13 -59.72 -4.27
C LEU A 19 -33.96 -58.73 -5.44
N ASN A 20 -34.67 -58.93 -6.55
CA ASN A 20 -34.62 -58.03 -7.70
C ASN A 20 -35.17 -56.64 -7.38
N LEU A 21 -36.26 -56.54 -6.62
CA LEU A 21 -36.81 -55.27 -6.14
C LEU A 21 -35.81 -54.53 -5.23
N THR A 22 -35.10 -55.28 -4.38
CA THR A 22 -34.09 -54.71 -3.49
C THR A 22 -32.86 -54.19 -4.28
N GLU A 23 -32.46 -54.90 -5.33
CA GLU A 23 -31.37 -54.45 -6.22
C GLU A 23 -31.76 -53.23 -7.06
N GLN A 24 -33.00 -53.16 -7.56
CA GLN A 24 -33.51 -51.98 -8.26
C GLN A 24 -33.55 -50.75 -7.34
N GLN A 25 -34.04 -50.90 -6.11
CA GLN A 25 -34.04 -49.82 -5.13
C GLN A 25 -32.62 -49.34 -4.79
N ARG A 26 -31.63 -50.25 -4.71
CA ARG A 26 -30.22 -49.88 -4.50
C ARG A 26 -29.65 -49.11 -5.68
N GLN A 27 -30.00 -49.49 -6.91
CA GLN A 27 -29.58 -48.77 -8.12
C GLN A 27 -30.22 -47.38 -8.20
N GLU A 28 -31.49 -47.23 -7.88
CA GLU A 28 -32.15 -45.91 -7.83
C GLU A 28 -31.52 -44.98 -6.79
N VAL A 29 -31.22 -45.50 -5.59
CA VAL A 29 -30.54 -44.71 -4.54
C VAL A 29 -29.12 -44.31 -4.99
N GLN A 30 -28.40 -45.19 -5.68
CA GLN A 30 -27.09 -44.86 -6.25
C GLN A 30 -27.18 -43.79 -7.33
N ILE A 31 -28.15 -43.90 -8.25
CA ILE A 31 -28.38 -42.90 -9.31
C ILE A 31 -28.73 -41.56 -8.68
N TYR A 32 -29.62 -41.53 -7.67
CA TYR A 32 -30.00 -40.30 -6.97
C TYR A 32 -28.81 -39.67 -6.24
N ALA A 33 -27.95 -40.49 -5.61
CA ALA A 33 -26.73 -40.02 -4.97
C ALA A 33 -25.71 -39.45 -5.99
N MET A 34 -25.56 -40.07 -7.15
CA MET A 34 -24.68 -39.58 -8.23
C MET A 34 -25.17 -38.28 -8.84
N VAL A 35 -26.48 -38.13 -9.06
CA VAL A 35 -27.11 -36.89 -9.55
C VAL A 35 -26.96 -35.76 -8.53
N ASN A 36 -27.18 -36.02 -7.24
CA ASN A 36 -26.97 -34.99 -6.21
C ASN A 36 -25.49 -34.57 -6.08
N LYS A 37 -24.55 -35.49 -6.32
CA LYS A 37 -23.11 -35.19 -6.32
C LYS A 37 -22.68 -34.38 -7.53
N SER A 38 -23.32 -34.56 -8.70
CA SER A 38 -23.05 -33.76 -9.91
C SER A 38 -23.70 -32.37 -9.85
N VAL A 39 -24.87 -32.24 -9.22
CA VAL A 39 -25.55 -30.95 -8.96
C VAL A 39 -24.81 -30.12 -7.91
N ALA A 40 -24.25 -30.75 -6.87
CA ALA A 40 -23.37 -30.07 -5.90
C ALA A 40 -22.02 -29.64 -6.50
N SER A 41 -21.58 -30.26 -7.60
CA SER A 41 -20.31 -29.98 -8.26
C SER A 41 -20.39 -28.86 -9.30
N THR A 42 -21.58 -28.41 -9.70
CA THR A 42 -21.75 -27.37 -10.75
C THR A 42 -22.03 -25.97 -10.21
N THR A 43 -22.12 -25.77 -8.89
CA THR A 43 -21.99 -24.43 -8.31
C THR A 43 -20.52 -24.05 -8.26
N SER A 44 -19.98 -23.64 -9.41
CA SER A 44 -18.82 -22.76 -9.48
C SER A 44 -19.01 -21.67 -8.44
N SER A 45 -18.23 -21.72 -7.35
CA SER A 45 -18.20 -20.63 -6.39
C SER A 45 -17.72 -19.42 -7.17
N VAL A 46 -18.62 -18.49 -7.50
CA VAL A 46 -18.24 -17.22 -8.11
C VAL A 46 -17.24 -16.61 -7.16
N GLN A 47 -15.95 -16.65 -7.53
CA GLN A 47 -14.91 -16.02 -6.74
C GLN A 47 -15.27 -14.54 -6.70
N SER A 48 -15.67 -14.06 -5.53
CA SER A 48 -15.97 -12.66 -5.32
C SER A 48 -14.69 -11.87 -5.53
N SER A 49 -14.57 -11.19 -6.67
CA SER A 49 -13.48 -10.29 -6.96
C SER A 49 -13.92 -8.85 -6.73
N PHE A 50 -12.96 -7.97 -6.44
CA PHE A 50 -13.21 -6.54 -6.24
C PHE A 50 -12.27 -5.74 -7.13
N HIS A 51 -12.81 -4.76 -7.85
CA HIS A 51 -12.04 -3.75 -8.55
C HIS A 51 -12.40 -2.38 -7.98
N ARG A 52 -11.53 -1.87 -7.09
CA ARG A 52 -11.74 -0.64 -6.32
C ARG A 52 -13.00 -0.67 -5.43
N ARG A 53 -13.21 0.42 -4.71
CA ARG A 53 -14.41 0.72 -3.93
C ARG A 53 -14.80 2.18 -4.17
N HIS A 54 -16.09 2.47 -4.13
CA HIS A 54 -16.57 3.84 -4.17
C HIS A 54 -16.16 4.57 -2.90
N LEU A 55 -15.65 5.80 -3.06
CA LEU A 55 -15.40 6.67 -1.93
C LEU A 55 -16.74 7.01 -1.23
N PRO A 56 -16.76 7.04 0.11
CA PRO A 56 -17.89 7.54 0.86
C PRO A 56 -18.22 8.99 0.52
N GLN A 57 -19.46 9.43 0.75
CA GLN A 57 -19.95 10.76 0.37
C GLN A 57 -19.17 11.92 1.05
N ASN A 58 -18.58 11.65 2.22
CA ASN A 58 -17.75 12.58 2.99
C ASN A 58 -16.30 12.69 2.46
N CYS A 59 -15.95 11.93 1.42
CA CYS A 59 -14.63 11.92 0.79
C CYS A 59 -14.73 12.44 -0.65
N ILE A 60 -13.87 13.40 -1.02
CA ILE A 60 -13.86 13.97 -2.37
C ILE A 60 -12.67 13.39 -3.13
N ALA A 61 -12.93 12.65 -4.20
CA ALA A 61 -11.87 12.06 -5.03
C ALA A 61 -10.92 13.15 -5.54
N PHE A 62 -9.61 12.94 -5.43
CA PHE A 62 -8.59 13.90 -5.86
C PHE A 62 -8.73 14.28 -7.34
N SER A 63 -9.03 13.30 -8.20
CA SER A 63 -9.19 13.49 -9.63
C SER A 63 -10.53 14.09 -10.05
N SER A 64 -11.47 14.34 -9.12
CA SER A 64 -12.76 14.97 -9.43
C SER A 64 -12.60 16.47 -9.71
N PRO A 65 -13.54 17.15 -10.38
CA PRO A 65 -13.50 18.60 -10.56
C PRO A 65 -13.34 19.36 -9.23
N GLU A 66 -14.08 18.95 -8.20
CA GLU A 66 -13.99 19.52 -6.85
C GLU A 66 -12.64 19.22 -6.18
N GLY A 67 -12.10 18.01 -6.34
CA GLY A 67 -10.80 17.63 -5.80
C GLY A 67 -9.63 18.40 -6.44
N ARG A 68 -9.72 18.67 -7.74
CA ARG A 68 -8.76 19.54 -8.46
C ARG A 68 -8.88 20.99 -8.03
N LYS A 69 -10.10 21.49 -7.83
CA LYS A 69 -10.34 22.83 -7.30
C LYS A 69 -9.69 23.01 -5.93
N LEU A 70 -9.93 22.07 -5.00
CA LEU A 70 -9.28 22.04 -3.68
C LEU A 70 -7.75 22.05 -3.78
N PHE A 71 -7.17 21.26 -4.70
CA PHE A 71 -5.72 21.27 -4.92
C PHE A 71 -5.22 22.64 -5.40
N THR A 72 -5.89 23.22 -6.41
CA THR A 72 -5.54 24.54 -6.95
C THR A 72 -5.67 25.64 -5.92
N GLU A 73 -6.68 25.61 -5.06
CA GLU A 73 -6.85 26.59 -3.98
C GLU A 73 -5.79 26.41 -2.90
N ALA A 74 -5.48 25.17 -2.52
CA ALA A 74 -4.46 24.87 -1.50
C ALA A 74 -3.04 25.27 -1.93
N ILE A 75 -2.66 24.97 -3.18
CA ILE A 75 -1.32 25.30 -3.71
C ILE A 75 -1.13 26.81 -3.92
N ASN A 76 -2.19 27.54 -4.29
CA ASN A 76 -2.15 28.99 -4.50
C ASN A 76 -2.46 29.80 -3.22
N SER A 77 -2.65 29.14 -2.07
CA SER A 77 -2.78 29.81 -0.78
C SER A 77 -1.48 30.53 -0.39
N SER A 78 -1.56 31.54 0.48
CA SER A 78 -0.39 32.34 0.90
C SER A 78 0.76 31.51 1.49
N ASN A 79 0.43 30.38 2.14
CA ASN A 79 1.42 29.47 2.75
C ASN A 79 1.78 28.28 1.85
N ASN A 80 1.13 28.12 0.68
CA ASN A 80 1.23 26.94 -0.18
C ASN A 80 1.23 25.62 0.61
N TYR A 81 0.06 25.15 1.01
CA TYR A 81 -0.09 23.92 1.80
C TYR A 81 -0.01 22.63 0.96
N MET A 82 0.61 22.68 -0.21
CA MET A 82 0.81 21.52 -1.09
C MET A 82 2.30 21.22 -1.33
N GLN A 83 3.23 21.86 -0.60
CA GLN A 83 4.67 21.69 -0.82
C GLN A 83 5.11 20.22 -0.74
N ILE A 84 4.60 19.48 0.26
CA ILE A 84 4.94 18.07 0.44
C ILE A 84 4.31 17.13 -0.62
N TYR A 85 3.30 17.60 -1.35
CA TYR A 85 2.65 16.79 -2.39
C TYR A 85 3.64 16.36 -3.47
N PHE A 86 4.52 17.25 -3.90
CA PHE A 86 5.44 16.99 -5.01
C PHE A 86 6.39 15.83 -4.73
N PRO A 87 7.20 15.84 -3.65
CA PRO A 87 8.07 14.69 -3.36
C PRO A 87 7.25 13.42 -3.04
N LEU A 88 6.09 13.52 -2.39
CA LEU A 88 5.22 12.34 -2.18
C LEU A 88 4.67 11.77 -3.49
N ALA A 89 4.33 12.61 -4.46
CA ALA A 89 3.80 12.20 -5.76
C ALA A 89 4.86 11.47 -6.60
N GLU A 90 6.11 11.95 -6.56
CA GLU A 90 7.26 11.26 -7.18
C GLU A 90 7.46 9.86 -6.62
N GLN A 91 7.12 9.66 -5.34
CA GLN A 91 7.31 8.40 -4.63
C GLN A 91 6.04 7.56 -4.49
N PHE A 92 4.94 7.94 -5.13
CA PHE A 92 3.66 7.32 -4.83
C PHE A 92 3.53 5.89 -5.38
N ILE A 93 3.56 4.92 -4.47
CA ILE A 93 3.47 3.48 -4.79
C ILE A 93 2.13 2.87 -4.36
N THR A 94 1.84 1.70 -4.92
CA THR A 94 0.75 0.83 -4.43
C THR A 94 1.37 -0.14 -3.43
N GLN A 95 0.77 -0.30 -2.24
CA GLN A 95 1.22 -1.31 -1.27
C GLN A 95 1.28 -2.70 -1.93
N ALA A 96 2.42 -3.40 -1.81
CA ALA A 96 2.64 -4.67 -2.50
C ALA A 96 1.76 -5.81 -1.99
N GLU A 97 1.37 -5.76 -0.72
CA GLU A 97 0.47 -6.72 -0.08
C GLU A 97 -0.71 -5.99 0.57
N PRO A 98 -1.90 -6.61 0.70
CA PRO A 98 -3.05 -6.00 1.38
C PRO A 98 -2.78 -5.51 2.81
N ALA A 99 -1.82 -6.12 3.51
CA ALA A 99 -1.43 -5.77 4.87
C ALA A 99 -0.26 -4.76 4.95
N PHE A 100 0.38 -4.42 3.83
CA PHE A 100 1.61 -3.61 3.81
C PHE A 100 1.39 -2.09 3.82
N CYS A 101 0.19 -1.59 4.11
CA CYS A 101 -0.07 -0.14 4.09
C CYS A 101 0.93 0.69 4.93
N GLY A 102 1.37 0.17 6.09
CA GLY A 102 2.39 0.81 6.91
C GLY A 102 3.79 0.80 6.26
N LEU A 103 4.21 -0.31 5.68
CA LEU A 103 5.49 -0.43 4.98
C LEU A 103 5.52 0.47 3.73
N ALA A 104 4.48 0.40 2.89
CA ALA A 104 4.35 1.25 1.71
C ALA A 104 4.42 2.73 2.07
N THR A 105 3.70 3.14 3.13
CA THR A 105 3.70 4.52 3.61
C THR A 105 5.10 4.94 4.07
N LEU A 106 5.80 4.11 4.84
CA LEU A 106 7.15 4.42 5.29
C LEU A 106 8.13 4.51 4.10
N THR A 107 8.10 3.56 3.17
CA THR A 107 8.90 3.61 1.93
C THR A 107 8.68 4.92 1.18
N MET A 108 7.42 5.32 0.96
CA MET A 108 7.10 6.59 0.30
C MET A 108 7.74 7.78 1.01
N CYS A 109 7.60 7.82 2.34
CA CYS A 109 8.07 8.97 3.12
C CYS A 109 9.60 9.04 3.18
N LEU A 110 10.29 7.90 3.36
CA LEU A 110 11.75 7.87 3.39
C LEU A 110 12.36 8.30 2.06
N ASN A 111 11.82 7.82 0.93
CA ASN A 111 12.26 8.27 -0.39
C ASN A 111 11.90 9.74 -0.65
N ALA A 112 10.73 10.21 -0.21
CA ALA A 112 10.31 11.60 -0.39
C ALA A 112 11.20 12.58 0.40
N LEU A 113 11.69 12.14 1.58
CA LEU A 113 12.69 12.85 2.38
C LEU A 113 14.14 12.59 1.93
N GLN A 114 14.34 11.91 0.79
CA GLN A 114 15.65 11.60 0.22
C GLN A 114 16.61 10.89 1.20
N ILE A 115 16.05 10.02 2.05
CA ILE A 115 16.84 9.24 3.00
C ILE A 115 17.50 8.08 2.25
N ASP A 116 18.81 7.92 2.47
CA ASP A 116 19.59 6.84 1.87
C ASP A 116 19.49 5.57 2.74
N PRO A 117 19.03 4.43 2.20
CA PRO A 117 18.95 3.19 2.97
C PRO A 117 20.32 2.64 3.39
N GLY A 118 21.43 3.16 2.85
CA GLY A 118 22.78 2.74 3.21
C GLY A 118 23.14 1.32 2.73
N ARG A 119 22.25 0.68 1.96
CA ARG A 119 22.41 -0.67 1.42
C ARG A 119 21.81 -0.79 0.03
N LEU A 120 22.31 -1.76 -0.73
CA LEU A 120 21.85 -2.01 -2.10
C LEU A 120 20.40 -2.49 -2.10
N TRP A 121 19.64 -2.00 -3.07
CA TRP A 121 18.31 -2.48 -3.40
C TRP A 121 18.35 -3.40 -4.62
N LYS A 122 18.75 -2.86 -5.78
CA LYS A 122 18.82 -3.58 -7.06
C LYS A 122 20.04 -3.16 -7.86
N GLY A 123 20.91 -4.09 -8.20
CA GLY A 123 22.19 -3.79 -8.86
C GLY A 123 22.99 -2.76 -8.04
N PRO A 124 23.49 -1.67 -8.67
CA PRO A 124 24.23 -0.62 -7.94
C PRO A 124 23.32 0.37 -7.22
N TRP A 125 21.99 0.27 -7.34
CA TRP A 125 21.07 1.28 -6.85
C TRP A 125 20.72 1.06 -5.38
N ARG A 126 20.63 2.17 -4.64
CA ARG A 126 20.15 2.25 -3.26
C ARG A 126 18.84 3.02 -3.27
N TRP A 127 17.77 2.39 -2.79
CA TRP A 127 16.44 2.99 -2.78
C TRP A 127 15.57 2.26 -1.76
N PHE A 128 14.64 2.93 -1.09
CA PHE A 128 13.68 2.21 -0.25
C PHE A 128 12.63 1.49 -1.11
N SER A 129 12.34 0.27 -0.68
CA SER A 129 11.22 -0.55 -1.12
C SER A 129 10.69 -1.33 0.09
N GLU A 130 9.46 -1.83 0.01
CA GLU A 130 8.81 -2.53 1.14
C GLU A 130 9.59 -3.79 1.58
N GLU A 131 10.33 -4.42 0.66
CA GLU A 131 11.17 -5.60 0.90
C GLU A 131 12.44 -5.30 1.73
N LEU A 132 12.83 -4.03 1.87
CA LEU A 132 13.99 -3.65 2.66
C LEU A 132 13.68 -3.48 4.15
N PHE A 133 12.46 -3.73 4.62
CA PHE A 133 12.15 -3.64 6.05
C PHE A 133 12.39 -4.97 6.76
N ASP A 134 13.38 -5.00 7.65
CA ASP A 134 13.80 -6.20 8.38
C ASP A 134 14.10 -5.97 9.87
N CYS A 135 13.78 -4.78 10.39
CA CYS A 135 13.90 -4.41 11.80
C CYS A 135 12.54 -4.43 12.49
N CYS A 136 12.48 -4.71 13.80
CA CYS A 136 11.29 -4.66 14.67
C CYS A 136 10.15 -5.66 14.37
N THR A 137 9.95 -6.03 13.10
CA THR A 137 8.94 -7.00 12.66
C THR A 137 9.42 -7.65 11.36
N SER A 138 9.09 -8.92 11.14
CA SER A 138 9.46 -9.60 9.89
C SER A 138 8.41 -9.34 8.81
N LEU A 139 8.82 -9.38 7.54
CA LEU A 139 7.88 -9.26 6.41
C LEU A 139 6.79 -10.33 6.43
N THR A 140 7.09 -11.53 6.92
CA THR A 140 6.09 -12.60 7.09
C THR A 140 5.01 -12.21 8.09
N VAL A 141 5.40 -11.72 9.27
CA VAL A 141 4.44 -11.27 10.29
C VAL A 141 3.66 -10.04 9.81
N ALA A 142 4.34 -9.08 9.19
CA ALA A 142 3.69 -7.91 8.61
C ALA A 142 2.70 -8.28 7.49
N LYS A 143 2.96 -9.34 6.72
CA LYS A 143 2.06 -9.80 5.65
C LYS A 143 0.80 -10.44 6.21
N GLU A 144 0.90 -11.12 7.35
CA GLU A 144 -0.23 -11.77 8.01
C GLU A 144 -1.17 -10.78 8.72
N ARG A 145 -0.62 -9.81 9.47
CA ARG A 145 -1.43 -8.93 10.34
C ARG A 145 -1.23 -7.43 10.14
N GLY A 146 -0.36 -7.02 9.22
CA GLY A 146 0.08 -5.63 9.11
C GLY A 146 1.02 -5.23 10.25
N ILE A 147 1.20 -3.93 10.45
CA ILE A 147 2.02 -3.37 11.52
C ILE A 147 1.21 -2.40 12.38
N SER A 148 1.48 -2.39 13.67
CA SER A 148 0.97 -1.38 14.60
C SER A 148 1.72 -0.06 14.45
N MET A 149 1.18 1.02 15.01
CA MET A 149 1.90 2.30 15.04
C MET A 149 3.21 2.23 15.83
N SER A 150 3.28 1.38 16.87
CA SER A 150 4.53 1.14 17.62
C SER A 150 5.61 0.47 16.76
N GLU A 151 5.22 -0.49 15.92
CA GLU A 151 6.11 -1.13 14.94
C GLU A 151 6.53 -0.15 13.84
N PHE A 152 5.62 0.70 13.36
CA PHE A 152 5.94 1.77 12.39
C PHE A 152 7.00 2.73 12.95
N ILE A 153 6.81 3.20 14.19
CA ILE A 153 7.74 4.07 14.92
C ILE A 153 9.11 3.39 15.07
N CYS A 154 9.12 2.11 15.44
CA CYS A 154 10.35 1.34 15.59
C CYS A 154 11.10 1.20 14.26
N LEU A 155 10.40 0.86 13.18
CA LEU A 155 10.96 0.81 11.82
C LEU A 155 11.56 2.17 11.43
N ALA A 156 10.81 3.26 11.57
CA ALA A 156 11.30 4.61 11.28
C ALA A 156 12.61 4.91 12.03
N ARG A 157 12.69 4.60 13.33
CA ARG A 157 13.95 4.73 14.11
C ARG A 157 15.09 3.88 13.54
N CYS A 158 14.84 2.63 13.14
CA CYS A 158 15.89 1.76 12.60
C CYS A 158 16.54 2.32 11.32
N TYR A 159 15.77 3.06 10.51
CA TYR A 159 16.27 3.70 9.28
C TYR A 159 16.66 5.18 9.48
N GLY A 160 16.81 5.62 10.73
CA GLY A 160 17.47 6.88 11.07
C GLY A 160 16.70 8.15 10.73
N VAL A 161 15.40 8.06 10.44
CA VAL A 161 14.57 9.26 10.22
C VAL A 161 14.25 9.94 11.54
N LEU A 162 14.37 11.26 11.59
CA LEU A 162 13.94 12.05 12.74
C LEU A 162 12.41 12.08 12.78
N MET A 163 11.83 12.00 13.98
CA MET A 163 10.37 12.00 14.07
C MET A 163 9.82 12.55 15.38
N GLU A 164 8.57 13.02 15.29
CA GLU A 164 7.68 13.29 16.41
C GLU A 164 6.51 12.29 16.37
N GLU A 165 6.09 11.78 17.51
CA GLU A 165 4.99 10.81 17.62
C GLU A 165 3.87 11.38 18.48
N TYR A 166 2.63 11.29 17.99
CA TYR A 166 1.45 11.77 18.71
C TYR A 166 0.40 10.67 18.72
N ARG A 167 0.10 10.16 19.92
CA ARG A 167 -1.08 9.33 20.14
C ARG A 167 -2.29 10.24 20.33
N ALA A 168 -3.43 9.85 19.76
CA ALA A 168 -4.65 10.62 19.86
C ALA A 168 -5.39 10.38 21.19
N THR A 169 -4.68 10.63 22.29
CA THR A 169 -5.18 10.62 23.67
C THR A 169 -5.93 11.92 23.99
N SER A 170 -6.55 12.01 25.18
CA SER A 170 -7.43 13.14 25.56
C SER A 170 -6.72 14.50 25.65
N ASP A 171 -5.40 14.51 25.80
CA ASP A 171 -4.54 15.68 25.83
C ASP A 171 -4.12 16.17 24.44
N PHE A 172 -4.37 15.38 23.38
CA PHE A 172 -4.14 15.78 22.00
C PHE A 172 -5.44 16.31 21.38
N SER A 173 -5.46 17.60 21.04
CA SER A 173 -6.63 18.31 20.53
C SER A 173 -6.67 18.41 19.01
N LEU A 174 -7.86 18.65 18.47
CA LEU A 174 -8.05 18.92 17.04
C LEU A 174 -7.28 20.18 16.58
N GLU A 175 -7.15 21.19 17.45
CA GLU A 175 -6.39 22.41 17.10
C GLU A 175 -4.90 22.12 16.99
N GLN A 176 -4.33 21.37 17.94
CA GLN A 176 -2.93 20.91 17.83
C GLN A 176 -2.72 20.08 16.56
N PHE A 177 -3.65 19.17 16.23
CA PHE A 177 -3.57 18.41 14.99
C PHE A 177 -3.58 19.31 13.75
N ARG A 178 -4.44 20.33 13.74
CA ARG A 178 -4.50 21.32 12.65
C ARG A 178 -3.21 22.11 12.51
N ASP A 179 -2.62 22.54 13.62
CA ASP A 179 -1.37 23.30 13.59
C ASP A 179 -0.20 22.45 13.10
N LEU A 180 -0.13 21.19 13.50
CA LEU A 180 0.85 20.23 12.97
C LEU A 180 0.68 20.06 11.46
N VAL A 181 -0.54 19.83 10.98
CA VAL A 181 -0.82 19.67 9.54
C VAL A 181 -0.48 20.92 8.74
N LYS A 182 -0.88 22.12 9.21
CA LYS A 182 -0.51 23.39 8.57
C LYS A 182 1.00 23.53 8.45
N ARG A 183 1.71 23.30 9.55
CA ARG A 183 3.18 23.42 9.61
C ARG A 183 3.86 22.47 8.63
N THR A 184 3.49 21.18 8.64
CA THR A 184 4.15 20.19 7.79
C THR A 184 3.83 20.38 6.31
N CYS A 185 2.56 20.66 5.97
CA CYS A 185 2.14 20.82 4.58
C CYS A 185 2.66 22.08 3.89
N ALA A 186 3.11 23.08 4.67
CA ALA A 186 3.77 24.30 4.16
C ALA A 186 5.26 24.09 3.82
N THR A 187 5.79 22.88 4.01
CA THR A 187 7.20 22.53 3.75
C THR A 187 7.31 21.23 2.95
N SER A 188 8.50 20.94 2.42
CA SER A 188 8.81 19.67 1.76
C SER A 188 9.73 18.76 2.60
N SER A 189 10.12 19.19 3.81
CA SER A 189 11.08 18.49 4.68
C SER A 189 10.41 17.74 5.84
N GLU A 190 9.09 17.84 5.98
CA GLU A 190 8.32 17.14 7.00
C GLU A 190 7.06 16.49 6.42
N ILE A 191 6.76 15.26 6.85
CA ILE A 191 5.61 14.48 6.39
C ILE A 191 4.79 14.01 7.58
N VAL A 192 3.49 14.34 7.60
CA VAL A 192 2.53 13.70 8.53
C VAL A 192 2.11 12.36 7.96
N VAL A 193 2.40 11.30 8.70
CA VAL A 193 1.89 9.95 8.49
C VAL A 193 0.78 9.68 9.48
N LEU A 194 -0.38 9.28 8.97
CA LEU A 194 -1.52 8.91 9.80
C LEU A 194 -1.56 7.41 10.02
N ASN A 195 -1.88 6.98 11.24
CA ASN A 195 -2.48 5.68 11.52
C ASN A 195 -3.95 5.93 11.90
N TYR A 196 -4.90 5.47 11.09
CA TYR A 196 -6.30 5.83 11.27
C TYR A 196 -7.25 4.65 11.00
N SER A 197 -8.46 4.73 11.56
CA SER A 197 -9.54 3.77 11.31
C SER A 197 -10.35 4.17 10.07
N ARG A 198 -10.32 3.33 9.03
CA ARG A 198 -11.17 3.49 7.83
C ARG A 198 -12.66 3.45 8.13
N GLN A 199 -13.07 2.70 9.16
CA GLN A 199 -14.48 2.58 9.54
C GLN A 199 -15.08 3.95 9.88
N VAL A 200 -14.32 4.80 10.57
CA VAL A 200 -14.76 6.16 10.91
C VAL A 200 -15.02 6.96 9.64
N LEU A 201 -14.19 6.81 8.61
CA LEU A 201 -14.35 7.49 7.32
C LEU A 201 -15.44 6.88 6.41
N GLY A 202 -16.11 5.80 6.85
CA GLY A 202 -17.09 5.06 6.04
C GLY A 202 -16.45 4.15 4.98
N GLN A 203 -15.14 3.91 5.06
CA GLN A 203 -14.41 3.08 4.12
C GLN A 203 -14.37 1.62 4.57
N THR A 204 -14.20 0.72 3.61
CA THR A 204 -14.11 -0.73 3.90
C THR A 204 -12.75 -1.09 4.51
N GLY A 205 -12.74 -2.01 5.47
CA GLY A 205 -11.56 -2.32 6.29
C GLY A 205 -11.48 -1.43 7.55
N ASP A 206 -10.41 -1.56 8.33
CA ASP A 206 -10.22 -0.77 9.55
C ASP A 206 -8.87 -0.03 9.57
N GLY A 207 -7.90 -0.48 10.36
CA GLY A 207 -6.61 0.19 10.50
C GLY A 207 -5.89 0.39 9.16
N HIS A 208 -5.39 1.61 8.92
CA HIS A 208 -4.67 1.96 7.71
C HIS A 208 -3.60 3.01 7.97
N PHE A 209 -2.56 3.01 7.14
CA PHE A 209 -1.52 4.03 7.12
C PHE A 209 -1.51 4.75 5.77
N SER A 210 -1.39 6.07 5.79
CA SER A 210 -1.10 6.88 4.59
C SER A 210 -0.57 8.25 5.00
N PRO A 211 0.25 8.90 4.16
CA PRO A 211 0.69 10.26 4.41
C PRO A 211 -0.39 11.28 4.02
N ILE A 212 -0.34 12.45 4.67
CA ILE A 212 -1.05 13.65 4.22
C ILE A 212 -0.22 14.31 3.12
N GLY A 213 -0.81 14.44 1.93
CA GLY A 213 -0.19 15.08 0.78
C GLY A 213 -0.41 16.59 0.72
N GLY A 214 -1.33 17.14 1.51
CA GLY A 214 -1.60 18.57 1.52
C GLY A 214 -2.82 18.97 2.35
N TYR A 215 -3.01 20.27 2.53
CA TYR A 215 -4.06 20.84 3.37
C TYR A 215 -4.77 22.01 2.69
N HIS A 216 -6.09 22.05 2.80
CA HIS A 216 -6.92 23.12 2.28
C HIS A 216 -7.56 23.89 3.44
N ALA A 217 -7.03 25.09 3.72
CA ALA A 217 -7.34 25.84 4.94
C ALA A 217 -8.79 26.31 5.03
N GLU A 218 -9.35 26.88 3.96
CA GLU A 218 -10.70 27.47 4.00
C GLU A 218 -11.80 26.43 4.21
N ARG A 219 -11.55 25.19 3.77
CA ARG A 219 -12.48 24.07 3.93
C ARG A 219 -12.07 23.09 5.03
N ASP A 220 -10.95 23.32 5.72
CA ASP A 220 -10.40 22.43 6.75
C ASP A 220 -10.35 20.97 6.28
N MET A 221 -9.69 20.73 5.14
CA MET A 221 -9.57 19.40 4.52
C MET A 221 -8.12 19.00 4.29
N VAL A 222 -7.84 17.70 4.38
CA VAL A 222 -6.53 17.11 4.09
C VAL A 222 -6.62 16.15 2.91
N LEU A 223 -5.57 16.13 2.08
CA LEU A 223 -5.42 15.17 1.00
C LEU A 223 -4.74 13.91 1.54
N LEU A 224 -5.46 12.79 1.58
CA LEU A 224 -4.89 11.49 1.94
C LEU A 224 -4.30 10.83 0.70
N MET A 225 -2.99 10.56 0.72
CA MET A 225 -2.27 9.85 -0.36
C MET A 225 -2.38 8.34 -0.15
N ASP A 226 -3.58 7.79 -0.37
CA ASP A 226 -3.92 6.40 -0.02
C ASP A 226 -3.07 5.37 -0.78
N VAL A 227 -2.21 4.65 -0.05
CA VAL A 227 -1.31 3.62 -0.61
C VAL A 227 -2.05 2.35 -1.06
N ALA A 228 -3.29 2.14 -0.61
CA ALA A 228 -4.17 1.09 -1.13
C ALA A 228 -4.81 1.51 -2.47
N ARG A 229 -3.98 1.86 -3.46
CA ARG A 229 -4.41 2.46 -4.73
C ARG A 229 -5.33 1.56 -5.58
N PHE A 230 -5.27 0.25 -5.34
CA PHE A 230 -6.20 -0.73 -5.92
C PHE A 230 -7.62 -0.64 -5.32
N LYS A 231 -7.78 0.05 -4.18
CA LYS A 231 -9.01 0.15 -3.39
C LYS A 231 -9.63 1.54 -3.49
N TYR A 232 -8.87 2.58 -3.15
CA TYR A 232 -9.33 3.97 -3.13
C TYR A 232 -8.27 4.88 -3.79
N PRO A 233 -8.68 5.91 -4.55
CA PRO A 233 -7.74 6.93 -5.02
C PRO A 233 -7.35 7.86 -3.88
N PRO A 234 -6.35 8.74 -4.07
CA PRO A 234 -6.18 9.90 -3.21
C PRO A 234 -7.48 10.69 -3.11
N HIS A 235 -7.76 11.23 -1.94
CA HIS A 235 -9.02 11.89 -1.67
C HIS A 235 -8.89 12.92 -0.56
N TRP A 236 -9.70 13.96 -0.66
CA TRP A 236 -9.84 14.98 0.36
C TRP A 236 -10.86 14.56 1.41
N VAL A 237 -10.52 14.75 2.68
CA VAL A 237 -11.38 14.47 3.84
C VAL A 237 -11.31 15.64 4.81
N LYS A 238 -12.41 15.94 5.51
CA LYS A 238 -12.41 16.93 6.60
C LYS A 238 -11.40 16.56 7.68
N LEU A 239 -10.60 17.53 8.12
CA LEU A 239 -9.58 17.33 9.15
C LEU A 239 -10.19 16.79 10.45
N SER A 240 -11.33 17.33 10.88
CA SER A 240 -12.08 16.85 12.04
C SER A 240 -12.51 15.38 11.93
N HIS A 241 -12.83 14.91 10.73
CA HIS A 241 -13.21 13.52 10.49
C HIS A 241 -11.98 12.60 10.57
N VAL A 242 -10.84 13.04 10.02
CA VAL A 242 -9.56 12.35 10.18
C VAL A 242 -9.14 12.29 11.65
N PHE A 243 -9.34 13.38 12.40
CA PHE A 243 -9.07 13.43 13.83
C PHE A 243 -9.86 12.38 14.62
N ASN A 244 -11.17 12.26 14.35
CA ASN A 244 -11.99 11.20 14.94
C ASN A 244 -11.49 9.79 14.55
N ALA A 245 -10.92 9.64 13.35
CA ALA A 245 -10.41 8.36 12.86
C ALA A 245 -9.10 7.93 13.54
N ILE A 246 -8.23 8.88 13.91
CA ILE A 246 -6.98 8.59 14.65
C ILE A 246 -7.23 8.36 16.15
N GLN A 247 -8.35 8.85 16.71
CA GLN A 247 -8.71 8.61 18.12
C GLN A 247 -9.17 7.17 18.41
N ARG A 248 -9.48 6.37 17.39
CA ARG A 248 -9.92 4.98 17.61
C ARG A 248 -8.77 4.14 18.17
N VAL A 249 -9.08 3.31 19.17
CA VAL A 249 -8.14 2.33 19.74
C VAL A 249 -7.81 1.24 18.72
N ASP A 250 -6.53 0.96 18.55
CA ASP A 250 -6.02 -0.20 17.82
C ASP A 250 -6.08 -1.42 18.77
N PRO A 251 -6.96 -2.41 18.52
CA PRO A 251 -7.13 -3.55 19.41
C PRO A 251 -5.90 -4.47 19.49
N SER A 252 -4.96 -4.37 18.55
CA SER A 252 -3.75 -5.21 18.56
C SER A 252 -2.74 -4.83 19.63
N ILE A 253 -2.78 -3.57 20.08
CA ILE A 253 -1.86 -3.01 21.09
C ILE A 253 -2.58 -2.28 22.23
N ASP A 254 -3.92 -2.26 22.21
CA ASP A 254 -4.79 -1.58 23.17
C ASP A 254 -4.42 -0.11 23.44
N LEU A 255 -4.02 0.59 22.37
CA LEU A 255 -3.66 2.01 22.42
C LEU A 255 -4.40 2.78 21.31
N PRO A 256 -4.74 4.06 21.53
CA PRO A 256 -5.21 4.93 20.46
C PRO A 256 -4.25 4.91 19.27
N ARG A 257 -4.79 5.06 18.06
CA ARG A 257 -3.99 5.38 16.89
C ARG A 257 -3.48 6.83 16.99
N GLY A 258 -3.05 7.43 15.88
CA GLY A 258 -2.43 8.74 15.95
C GLY A 258 -1.73 9.15 14.67
N LEU A 259 -0.69 9.96 14.82
CA LEU A 259 0.18 10.37 13.74
C LEU A 259 1.65 10.30 14.12
N VAL A 260 2.49 10.18 13.10
CA VAL A 260 3.94 10.35 13.19
C VAL A 260 4.33 11.44 12.21
N ILE A 261 5.16 12.39 12.64
CA ILE A 261 5.76 13.38 11.76
C ILE A 261 7.17 12.92 11.47
N LEU A 262 7.46 12.59 10.22
CA LEU A 262 8.79 12.23 9.76
C LEU A 262 9.48 13.49 9.23
N LYS A 263 10.75 13.68 9.57
CA LYS A 263 11.53 14.86 9.18
C LYS A 263 12.81 14.45 8.49
N GLU A 264 13.22 15.25 7.52
CA GLU A 264 14.56 15.19 6.97
C GLU A 264 15.59 15.31 8.11
N GLY A 265 16.53 14.37 8.19
CA GLY A 265 17.62 14.38 9.16
C GLY A 265 18.91 14.81 8.50
N ALA A 266 19.68 15.69 9.14
CA ALA A 266 20.98 16.17 8.62
C ALA A 266 22.02 15.06 8.40
N HIS A 267 21.82 13.86 8.99
CA HIS A 267 22.73 12.72 8.94
C HIS A 267 21.98 11.37 8.95
N ALA A 268 21.06 11.15 8.02
CA ALA A 268 20.50 9.82 7.79
C ALA A 268 21.54 8.90 7.09
N ALA A 269 22.70 8.72 7.71
CA ALA A 269 23.58 7.60 7.45
C ALA A 269 23.02 6.43 8.26
N GLY A 270 22.40 5.48 7.57
CA GLY A 270 21.86 4.26 8.18
C GLY A 270 22.87 3.57 9.11
N CYS A 271 22.34 2.81 10.06
CA CYS A 271 23.03 1.96 11.04
C CYS A 271 24.56 1.82 10.79
N ALA A 272 25.37 2.51 11.60
CA ALA A 272 26.82 2.64 11.46
C ALA A 272 27.63 1.33 11.59
N SER A 273 26.99 0.16 11.54
CA SER A 273 27.64 -1.15 11.63
C SER A 273 28.19 -1.67 10.31
N ASN A 274 27.79 -1.14 9.14
CA ASN A 274 28.22 -1.69 7.83
C ASN A 274 29.02 -0.73 6.92
N VAL A 275 29.34 0.49 7.36
CA VAL A 275 30.13 1.45 6.56
C VAL A 275 31.53 0.89 6.22
N ARG A 276 32.06 -0.07 6.99
CA ARG A 276 33.36 -0.72 6.70
C ARG A 276 33.34 -1.66 5.49
N GLN A 277 32.20 -2.22 5.09
CA GLN A 277 32.15 -3.17 3.95
C GLN A 277 32.13 -2.45 2.59
N LEU A 278 31.53 -1.26 2.52
CA LEU A 278 31.42 -0.50 1.27
C LEU A 278 32.75 0.13 0.83
N ILE A 279 33.56 0.63 1.78
CA ILE A 279 34.89 1.18 1.48
C ILE A 279 35.82 0.09 0.90
N HIS A 280 35.59 -1.17 1.26
CA HIS A 280 36.44 -2.27 0.82
C HIS A 280 36.11 -2.76 -0.61
N TYR A 281 34.87 -2.58 -1.05
CA TYR A 281 34.43 -2.96 -2.40
C TYR A 281 34.83 -1.92 -3.45
N ASP A 282 34.79 -0.63 -3.10
CA ASP A 282 35.14 0.47 -4.01
C ASP A 282 36.63 0.44 -4.41
N LYS A 283 37.50 0.03 -3.48
CA LYS A 283 38.93 -0.19 -3.77
C LYS A 283 39.22 -1.33 -4.76
N GLN A 284 38.27 -2.21 -5.03
CA GLN A 284 38.45 -3.33 -5.97
C GLN A 284 37.89 -3.05 -7.37
N LEU A 285 37.20 -1.93 -7.58
CA LEU A 285 36.55 -1.57 -8.85
C LEU A 285 37.20 -0.38 -9.57
N GLU A 286 38.44 -0.02 -9.22
CA GLU A 286 39.24 0.90 -10.04
C GLU A 286 39.54 0.25 -11.40
N VAL A 287 38.60 0.39 -12.34
CA VAL A 287 38.82 0.10 -13.76
C VAL A 287 39.70 1.23 -14.32
N PRO A 288 40.83 0.94 -14.98
CA PRO A 288 41.67 1.97 -15.58
C PRO A 288 40.86 2.75 -16.61
N VAL A 289 40.65 4.04 -16.36
CA VAL A 289 40.10 4.97 -17.36
C VAL A 289 41.18 5.17 -18.41
N VAL A 290 41.04 4.51 -19.55
CA VAL A 290 41.90 4.75 -20.72
C VAL A 290 41.61 6.17 -21.22
N PRO A 291 42.62 7.05 -21.37
CA PRO A 291 42.41 8.38 -21.92
C PRO A 291 41.81 8.31 -23.32
N ALA A 292 40.87 9.21 -23.62
CA ALA A 292 40.32 9.34 -24.96
C ALA A 292 41.46 9.54 -25.98
N PRO A 293 41.40 8.90 -27.17
CA PRO A 293 42.42 9.07 -28.19
C PRO A 293 42.49 10.53 -28.65
N GLN A 294 43.70 11.07 -28.74
CA GLN A 294 43.95 12.42 -29.24
C GLN A 294 43.42 12.59 -30.66
N GLN A 295 42.74 13.70 -30.93
CA GLN A 295 42.30 14.08 -32.27
C GLN A 295 43.51 14.23 -33.19
N CYS A 296 43.50 13.50 -34.31
CA CYS A 296 44.53 13.55 -35.34
C CYS A 296 44.41 14.85 -36.16
N CYS A 297 45.50 15.62 -36.25
CA CYS A 297 45.58 16.93 -36.92
C CYS A 297 45.59 16.88 -38.47
N CYS A 298 44.97 15.90 -39.11
CA CYS A 298 44.97 15.77 -40.57
C CYS A 298 43.57 15.58 -41.16
N SER A 299 42.77 16.65 -41.16
CA SER A 299 41.70 16.86 -42.17
C SER A 299 41.16 18.30 -42.14
N LEU A 300 42.06 19.29 -42.21
CA LEU A 300 41.68 20.64 -42.63
C LEU A 300 41.66 20.72 -44.15
N SER A 301 40.55 20.33 -44.79
CA SER A 301 40.14 20.84 -46.11
C SER A 301 38.78 20.28 -46.54
N ALA A 302 37.70 20.95 -46.15
CA ALA A 302 36.48 21.12 -46.95
C ALA A 302 35.53 22.13 -46.28
N ILE A 303 35.67 23.38 -46.72
CA ILE A 303 34.68 24.47 -46.71
C ILE A 303 33.43 23.92 -47.47
N ALA A 304 32.15 24.14 -47.15
CA ALA A 304 31.45 25.39 -46.86
C ALA A 304 29.94 25.14 -46.52
N THR A 305 29.29 26.20 -46.05
CA THR A 305 27.86 26.57 -46.27
C THR A 305 26.73 25.75 -45.62
N HIS A 306 26.17 26.24 -44.51
CA HIS A 306 24.92 27.01 -44.51
C HIS A 306 24.59 27.47 -43.07
N ARG A 307 24.84 28.75 -42.77
CA ARG A 307 24.14 29.44 -41.67
C ARG A 307 22.83 29.96 -42.25
N MET A 308 21.69 29.48 -41.75
CA MET A 308 20.42 30.18 -41.94
C MET A 308 20.37 31.33 -40.94
N ALA A 309 20.12 32.52 -41.49
CA ALA A 309 19.89 33.75 -40.78
C ALA A 309 18.47 33.76 -40.20
N ASP A 310 18.34 34.27 -38.97
CA ASP A 310 17.06 34.73 -38.44
C ASP A 310 16.59 35.98 -39.21
N PRO A 311 15.29 36.13 -39.53
CA PRO A 311 14.77 37.36 -40.10
C PRO A 311 14.35 38.38 -39.02
N PRO A 312 14.37 39.69 -39.32
CA PRO A 312 14.21 40.75 -38.32
C PRO A 312 12.77 41.30 -38.19
N LEU A 313 12.57 41.92 -37.01
CA LEU A 313 11.47 42.72 -36.46
C LEU A 313 10.23 41.98 -35.95
#